data_AF-A0AAJ2DIE2-F1
#
_entry.id   AF-A0AAJ2DIE2-F1
#
_cell.length_a   1.000
_cell.length_b   1.000
_cell.length_c   1.000
_cell.angle_alpha   90.00
_cell.angle_beta   90.00
_cell.angle_gamma   90.00
#
_symmetry.space_group_name_H-M   'P 1'
#
loop_
_entity.id
_entity.type
_entity.pdbx_description
1 polymer ?
#
loop_
_entity_poly.entity_id
_entity_poly.type
_entity_poly.pdbx_seq_one_letter_code
_entity_poly.pdbx_strand_id
1 'polypeptide(L)' 'MTGVVQLKDYLIRVFFASLAVGITFMIANILGINVDVGSYPFLICIAILGGWGGWHLYKKSMKDKSKGIPK' A
#
# COMPACT_ATOMS: atom_id res chain seq x y z
N MET A 1 17.01 10.42 15.73
CA MET A 1 15.53 10.39 15.56
C MET A 1 15.08 10.16 14.12
N THR A 2 15.93 10.36 13.11
CA THR A 2 15.58 10.26 11.67
C THR A 2 15.28 8.83 11.19
N GLY A 3 15.97 7.81 11.71
CA GLY A 3 15.79 6.42 11.28
C GLY A 3 14.43 5.79 11.64
N VAL A 4 13.83 6.18 12.78
CA VAL A 4 12.52 5.67 13.21
C VAL A 4 11.39 6.17 12.30
N VAL A 5 11.51 7.41 11.83
CA VAL A 5 10.53 8.01 10.89
C VAL A 5 10.61 7.29 9.53
N GLN A 6 11.82 7.01 9.06
CA GLN A 6 12.05 6.26 7.81
C GLN A 6 11.51 4.83 7.89
N LEU A 7 11.75 4.11 8.99
CA LEU A 7 11.24 2.76 9.18
C LEU A 7 9.71 2.74 9.19
N LYS A 8 9.08 3.69 9.88
CA LYS A 8 7.62 3.82 9.94
C LYS A 8 7.01 4.07 8.56
N ASP A 9 7.57 5.00 7.78
CA ASP A 9 7.12 5.28 6.41
C ASP A 9 7.26 4.06 5.48
N TYR A 10 8.36 3.30 5.63
CA TYR A 10 8.60 2.09 4.85
C TYR A 10 7.58 1.00 5.20
N LEU A 11 7.30 0.81 6.49
CA LEU A 11 6.36 -0.20 6.99
C LEU A 11 4.93 0.08 6.49
N ILE A 12 4.53 1.35 6.46
CA ILE A 12 3.24 1.76 5.86
C ILE A 12 3.19 1.49 4.36
N ARG A 13 4.26 1.80 3.60
CA ARG A 13 4.32 1.45 2.17
C ARG A 13 4.18 -0.05 1.94
N VAL A 14 4.91 -0.86 2.70
CA VAL A 14 4.87 -2.33 2.58
C VAL A 14 3.49 -2.86 2.97
N PHE A 15 2.86 -2.31 4.01
CA PHE A 15 1.50 -2.68 4.41
C PHE A 15 0.48 -2.45 3.30
N PHE A 16 0.48 -1.26 2.68
CA PHE A 16 -0.42 -0.96 1.57
C PHE A 16 -0.10 -1.76 0.30
N ALA A 17 1.18 -2.02 0.02
CA ALA A 17 1.59 -2.90 -1.07
C ALA A 17 1.07 -4.33 -0.86
N SER A 18 1.22 -4.88 0.35
CA SER A 18 0.72 -6.21 0.70
C SER A 18 -0.80 -6.29 0.63
N LEU A 19 -1.52 -5.25 1.07
CA LEU A 19 -2.97 -5.16 0.94
C LEU A 19 -3.40 -5.16 -0.53
N ALA A 20 -2.75 -4.37 -1.38
CA ALA A 20 -3.10 -4.29 -2.81
C ALA A 20 -2.88 -5.65 -3.52
N VAL A 21 -1.77 -6.32 -3.24
CA VAL A 21 -1.49 -7.66 -3.76
C VAL A 21 -2.50 -8.67 -3.23
N GLY A 22 -2.81 -8.65 -1.93
CA GLY A 22 -3.78 -9.54 -1.31
C GLY A 22 -5.19 -9.39 -1.89
N ILE A 23 -5.65 -8.16 -2.11
CA ILE A 23 -6.94 -7.88 -2.76
C ILE A 23 -6.93 -8.39 -4.20
N THR A 24 -5.82 -8.21 -4.93
CA THR A 24 -5.69 -8.73 -6.30
C THR A 24 -5.80 -10.25 -6.34
N PHE A 25 -5.14 -10.94 -5.41
CA PHE A 25 -5.26 -12.40 -5.26
C PHE A 25 -6.69 -12.83 -4.93
N MET A 26 -7.35 -12.11 -4.02
CA MET A 26 -8.75 -12.39 -3.66
C MET A 26 -9.68 -12.23 -4.87
N ILE A 27 -9.54 -11.15 -5.65
CA ILE A 27 -10.32 -10.91 -6.86
C ILE A 27 -10.05 -12.01 -7.90
N ALA A 28 -8.77 -12.34 -8.13
CA ALA A 28 -8.40 -13.39 -9.07
C ALA A 28 -9.02 -14.75 -8.71
N ASN A 29 -9.03 -15.09 -7.42
CA ASN A 29 -9.62 -16.33 -6.92
C ASN A 29 -11.14 -16.38 -7.16
N ILE A 30 -11.85 -15.27 -6.89
CA ILE A 30 -13.30 -15.13 -7.17
C ILE A 30 -13.61 -15.27 -8.66
N LEU A 31 -12.74 -14.75 -9.52
CA LEU A 31 -12.87 -14.81 -10.98
C LEU A 31 -12.38 -16.15 -11.57
N GLY A 32 -11.88 -17.07 -10.75
CA GLY A 32 -11.31 -18.35 -11.22
C GLY A 32 -10.02 -18.20 -12.03
N ILE A 33 -9.34 -17.05 -11.93
CA ILE A 33 -8.08 -16.77 -12.61
C ILE A 33 -6.94 -17.31 -11.76
N ASN A 34 -6.18 -18.26 -12.30
CA ASN A 34 -5.01 -18.81 -11.63
C ASN A 34 -3.83 -17.83 -11.75
N VAL A 35 -3.66 -16.98 -10.73
CA VAL A 35 -2.57 -16.01 -10.67
C VAL A 35 -1.36 -16.67 -10.03
N ASP A 36 -0.45 -17.13 -10.89
CA ASP A 36 0.83 -17.69 -10.49
C ASP A 36 1.88 -16.59 -10.21
N VAL A 37 2.31 -16.49 -8.95
CA VAL A 37 3.23 -15.44 -8.48
C VAL A 37 4.55 -15.43 -9.27
N GLY A 38 4.95 -16.57 -9.83
CA GLY A 38 6.19 -16.72 -10.60
C GLY A 38 6.15 -16.12 -12.02
N SER A 39 4.96 -15.99 -12.62
CA SER A 39 4.80 -15.61 -14.04
C SER A 39 4.21 -14.22 -14.26
N TYR A 40 3.82 -13.52 -13.20
CA TYR A 40 3.05 -12.28 -13.29
C TYR A 40 3.80 -11.05 -12.76
N PRO A 41 4.68 -10.42 -13.58
CA PRO A 41 5.37 -9.20 -13.22
C PRO A 41 4.42 -8.02 -12.95
N PHE A 42 3.16 -8.10 -13.41
CA PHE A 42 2.16 -7.08 -13.12
C PHE A 42 1.84 -6.96 -11.62
N LEU A 43 2.03 -8.03 -10.82
CA LEU A 43 1.84 -7.98 -9.37
C LEU A 43 2.83 -7.03 -8.70
N ILE A 44 4.05 -6.91 -9.24
CA ILE A 44 5.04 -5.94 -8.79
C ILE A 44 4.55 -4.52 -9.08
N CYS A 45 3.98 -4.29 -10.26
CA CYS A 45 3.39 -2.99 -10.60
C CYS A 45 2.25 -2.62 -9.64
N ILE A 46 1.36 -3.58 -9.33
CA ILE A 46 0.27 -3.36 -8.36
C ILE A 46 0.82 -3.09 -6.96
N ALA A 47 1.84 -3.82 -6.52
CA ALA A 47 2.48 -3.61 -5.22
C ALA A 47 3.11 -2.21 -5.12
N ILE A 48 3.82 -1.77 -6.17
CA ILE A 48 4.44 -0.44 -6.21
C ILE A 48 3.35 0.64 -6.19
N LEU A 49 2.35 0.55 -7.06
CA LEU A 49 1.26 1.53 -7.15
C LEU A 49 0.44 1.59 -5.85
N GLY A 50 0.09 0.43 -5.28
CA GLY A 50 -0.63 0.31 -4.02
C GLY A 50 0.16 0.86 -2.83
N GLY A 51 1.44 0.50 -2.73
CA GLY A 51 2.33 1.00 -1.67
C GLY A 51 2.55 2.50 -1.73
N TRP A 52 2.83 3.06 -2.92
CA TRP A 52 3.00 4.50 -3.10
C TRP A 52 1.70 5.27 -2.91
N GLY A 53 0.60 4.79 -3.49
CA GLY A 53 -0.72 5.40 -3.39
C GLY A 53 -1.23 5.42 -1.95
N GLY A 54 -1.17 4.29 -1.26
CA GLY A 54 -1.57 4.18 0.14
C GLY A 54 -0.72 5.03 1.07
N TRP A 55 0.59 5.09 0.86
CA TRP A 55 1.47 5.99 1.60
C TRP A 55 1.15 7.47 1.36
N HIS A 56 0.90 7.87 0.11
CA HIS A 56 0.56 9.25 -0.22
C HIS A 56 -0.78 9.67 0.44
N LEU A 57 -1.79 8.80 0.39
CA LEU A 57 -3.08 9.02 1.06
C LEU A 57 -2.95 9.07 2.58
N TYR A 58 -2.15 8.18 3.18
CA TYR A 58 -1.85 8.21 4.61
C TYR A 58 -1.20 9.52 5.03
N LYS A 59 -0.19 9.98 4.28
CA LYS A 59 0.52 11.23 4.56
C LYS A 59 -0.39 12.45 4.40
N LYS A 60 -1.25 12.44 3.38
CA LYS A 60 -2.28 13.48 3.17
C LYS A 60 -3.27 13.51 4.33
N SER A 61 -3.80 12.36 4.73
CA SER A 61 -4.71 12.22 5.87
C SER A 61 -4.09 12.71 7.19
N MET A 62 -2.82 12.38 7.47
CA MET A 62 -2.13 12.89 8.66
C MET A 62 -1.91 14.42 8.62
N LYS A 63 -1.66 14.99 7.44
CA LYS A 63 -1.50 16.44 7.27
C LYS A 63 -2.82 17.19 7.44
N ASP A 64 -3.93 16.62 6.96
CA ASP A 64 -5.27 17.16 7.18
C ASP A 64 -5.73 17.01 8.64
N LYS A 65 -5.39 15.89 9.31
CA LYS A 65 -5.62 15.73 10.75
C LYS A 65 -4.93 16.81 11.59
N SER A 66 -3.78 17.31 11.11
CA SER A 66 -3.05 18.43 11.75
C SER A 66 -3.66 19.81 11.48
N LYS A 67 -4.54 19.95 10.47
CA LYS A 67 -5.24 21.20 10.15
C LYS A 67 -6.69 21.26 10.68
N GLY A 68 -7.21 20.14 11.17
CA GLY A 68 -8.66 19.96 11.44
C GLY A 68 -9.12 20.07 12.89
N ILE A 69 -8.28 20.42 13.86
CA ILE A 69 -8.77 20.82 15.19
C ILE A 69 -8.08 22.14 15.59
N PRO A 70 -8.69 23.31 15.28
CA PRO A 70 -8.38 24.50 16.05
C PRO A 70 -8.76 24.23 17.51
N LYS A 71 -7.84 24.55 18.43
CA LYS A 71 -8.09 24.56 19.88
C LYS A 71 -9.15 25.59 20.23
#